data_AF-A0A3M1BPQ1-F1
#
_entry.id   AF-A0A3M1BPQ1-F1
#
_cell.length_a   1.000
_cell.length_b   1.000
_cell.length_c   1.000
_cell.angle_alpha   90.00
_cell.angle_beta   90.00
_cell.angle_gamma   90.00
#
_symmetry.space_group_name_H-M   'P 1'
#
loop_
_entity.id
_entity.type
_entity.pdbx_description
1 polymer ?
#
loop_
_entity_poly.entity_id
_entity_poly.type
_entity_poly.pdbx_seq_one_letter_code
_entity_poly.pdbx_strand_id
1 'polypeptide(L)'
;SEDVFVDAPVVDFMPSTLEPTQWKKVRFILSVDAEPVFSEVMATRWLVDAVEGGAYIFCLSSRYETLCAKARERLLVKPDIMMQFLQSLLSPEKGDEKVEFVKKSLFLMRGSLVLVGAHLLNSPFRKVLLNLLSGLRRKFGVHYSFVGDVMPFPAKSLEEFFERFEEFENLLVIGNLFRYLKEEHLKALHKKFVVSFQVFPNITANYSDLLFAMKLFHEREFVNYRHGFGYLVYSPRTLQQEGVYAPYSVLEDIFETGVSPENFLREYGVDYQKLMAEGEAALKMEEISTIETEGQQIQKGDVFLYTDSTLVEDMGHWNPWTHEMERLQRAYVNPHTAKRLGVRENIEIGGVSFELLTTENVAEGVIFVPSEYEEFQPFDPGHRVGAFLKRPFYRYEVLP
;
A
#
# COMPACT_ATOMS: atom_id res chain seq x y z
N SER A 1 16.54 15.20 -14.77
CA SER A 1 15.43 14.37 -14.26
C SER A 1 14.94 15.01 -12.99
N GLU A 2 13.64 15.10 -12.80
CA GLU A 2 13.08 15.66 -11.57
C GLU A 2 13.15 14.61 -10.46
N ASP A 3 13.72 14.99 -9.30
CA ASP A 3 13.82 14.14 -8.11
C ASP A 3 12.48 14.17 -7.35
N VAL A 4 11.49 13.45 -7.88
CA VAL A 4 10.16 13.28 -7.27
C VAL A 4 10.08 11.91 -6.60
N PHE A 5 9.73 11.87 -5.31
CA PHE A 5 9.68 10.65 -4.51
C PHE A 5 8.26 10.40 -3.98
N VAL A 6 7.90 9.13 -3.86
CA VAL A 6 6.58 8.70 -3.37
C VAL A 6 6.72 7.56 -2.37
N ASP A 7 5.77 7.44 -1.44
CA ASP A 7 5.72 6.34 -0.47
C ASP A 7 4.93 5.12 -1.00
N ALA A 8 4.18 5.28 -2.08
CA ALA A 8 3.60 4.17 -2.83
C ALA A 8 4.68 3.42 -3.65
N PRO A 9 4.57 2.09 -3.81
CA PRO A 9 5.45 1.34 -4.70
C PRO A 9 5.31 1.84 -6.14
N VAL A 10 6.42 2.28 -6.72
CA VAL A 10 6.50 2.67 -8.14
C VAL A 10 6.47 1.41 -9.00
N VAL A 11 5.68 1.39 -10.07
CA VAL A 11 5.56 0.28 -11.03
C VAL A 11 5.56 0.83 -12.45
N ASP A 12 6.20 0.14 -13.38
CA ASP A 12 6.34 0.56 -14.79
C ASP A 12 5.49 -0.28 -15.76
N PHE A 13 4.52 -1.01 -15.21
CA PHE A 13 3.55 -1.82 -15.93
C PHE A 13 2.13 -1.50 -15.47
N MET A 14 1.16 -2.00 -16.24
CA MET A 14 -0.26 -1.96 -15.93
C MET A 14 -0.56 -2.63 -14.59
N PRO A 15 -1.01 -1.89 -13.55
CA PRO A 15 -1.18 -2.47 -12.22
C PRO A 15 -2.39 -3.41 -12.08
N SER A 16 -3.35 -3.31 -13.00
CA SER A 16 -4.49 -4.23 -13.05
C SER A 16 -4.87 -4.60 -14.48
N THR A 17 -5.09 -5.88 -14.72
CA THR A 17 -5.58 -6.39 -16.02
C THR A 17 -7.10 -6.43 -16.13
N LEU A 18 -7.81 -6.15 -15.04
CA LEU A 18 -9.26 -6.03 -14.99
C LEU A 18 -9.66 -4.77 -14.24
N GLU A 19 -10.72 -4.13 -14.69
CA GLU A 19 -11.38 -3.10 -13.89
C GLU A 19 -11.98 -3.75 -12.64
N PRO A 20 -11.96 -3.08 -11.47
CA PRO A 20 -12.54 -3.62 -10.25
C PRO A 20 -14.02 -3.99 -10.36
N THR A 21 -14.78 -3.25 -11.17
CA THR A 21 -16.20 -3.53 -11.47
C THR A 21 -16.41 -4.90 -12.13
N GLN A 22 -15.38 -5.48 -12.73
CA GLN A 22 -15.39 -6.76 -13.42
C GLN A 22 -15.07 -7.92 -12.47
N TRP A 23 -14.53 -7.66 -11.29
CA TRP A 23 -14.22 -8.71 -10.29
C TRP A 23 -15.45 -9.52 -9.89
N LYS A 24 -16.64 -8.90 -9.88
CA LYS A 24 -17.92 -9.57 -9.61
C LYS A 24 -18.26 -10.74 -10.55
N LYS A 25 -17.60 -10.82 -11.71
CA LYS A 25 -17.81 -11.88 -12.71
C LYS A 25 -16.82 -13.03 -12.57
N VAL A 26 -15.81 -12.89 -11.71
CA VAL A 26 -14.73 -13.87 -11.55
C VAL A 26 -15.19 -15.03 -10.67
N ARG A 27 -14.89 -16.26 -11.07
CA ARG A 27 -15.30 -17.48 -10.35
C ARG A 27 -14.30 -17.99 -9.33
N PHE A 28 -13.01 -17.71 -9.53
CA PHE A 28 -11.96 -18.06 -8.60
C PHE A 28 -11.03 -16.88 -8.38
N ILE A 29 -10.84 -16.51 -7.11
CA ILE A 29 -10.00 -15.39 -6.70
C ILE A 29 -8.97 -15.92 -5.71
N LEU A 30 -7.70 -15.78 -6.05
CA LEU A 30 -6.58 -15.97 -5.13
C LEU A 30 -6.20 -14.60 -4.57
N SER A 31 -6.47 -14.36 -3.29
CA SER A 31 -6.03 -13.16 -2.60
C SER A 31 -4.71 -13.46 -1.87
N VAL A 32 -3.68 -12.68 -2.18
CA VAL A 32 -2.35 -12.74 -1.59
C VAL A 32 -2.12 -11.46 -0.81
N ASP A 33 -2.36 -11.55 0.49
CA ASP A 33 -2.15 -10.47 1.45
C ASP A 33 -2.76 -9.18 0.93
N ALA A 34 -4.03 -9.23 0.53
CA ALA A 34 -4.69 -8.13 -0.16
C ALA A 34 -5.87 -7.66 0.69
N GLU A 35 -5.76 -6.44 1.19
CA GLU A 35 -6.82 -5.77 1.93
C GLU A 35 -7.31 -4.54 1.15
N PRO A 36 -8.51 -4.60 0.55
CA PRO A 36 -9.13 -3.39 0.05
C PRO A 36 -9.53 -2.53 1.24
N VAL A 37 -8.79 -1.44 1.45
CA VAL A 37 -8.99 -0.51 2.58
C VAL A 37 -10.39 0.11 2.56
N PHE A 38 -10.83 0.67 3.69
CA PHE A 38 -12.19 1.23 3.78
C PHE A 38 -12.43 2.38 2.79
N SER A 39 -11.39 3.12 2.37
CA SER A 39 -11.54 4.12 1.29
C SER A 39 -11.85 3.49 -0.07
N GLU A 40 -11.62 2.19 -0.23
CA GLU A 40 -11.96 1.36 -1.39
C GLU A 40 -13.29 0.61 -1.19
N VAL A 41 -14.30 1.22 -0.51
CA VAL A 41 -15.63 0.61 -0.24
C VAL A 41 -16.19 -0.14 -1.45
N MET A 42 -16.00 0.43 -2.64
CA MET A 42 -16.50 -0.13 -3.90
C MET A 42 -15.76 -1.42 -4.32
N ALA A 43 -14.43 -1.50 -4.10
CA ALA A 43 -13.64 -2.70 -4.37
C ALA A 43 -14.13 -3.89 -3.52
N THR A 44 -14.35 -3.64 -2.23
CA THR A 44 -14.95 -4.63 -1.32
C THR A 44 -16.34 -5.05 -1.78
N ARG A 45 -17.17 -4.10 -2.26
CA ARG A 45 -18.52 -4.43 -2.77
C ARG A 45 -18.48 -5.38 -3.97
N TRP A 46 -17.60 -5.16 -4.94
CA TRP A 46 -17.51 -6.05 -6.11
C TRP A 46 -17.02 -7.45 -5.76
N LEU A 47 -16.19 -7.59 -4.73
CA LEU A 47 -15.80 -8.91 -4.20
C LEU A 47 -16.95 -9.60 -3.48
N VAL A 48 -17.75 -8.85 -2.71
CA VAL A 48 -19.00 -9.38 -2.13
C VAL A 48 -19.96 -9.85 -3.22
N ASP A 49 -20.16 -9.04 -4.28
CA ASP A 49 -20.98 -9.44 -5.43
C ASP A 49 -20.45 -10.72 -6.09
N ALA A 50 -19.13 -10.88 -6.21
CA ALA A 50 -18.52 -12.11 -6.73
C ALA A 50 -18.89 -13.32 -5.87
N VAL A 51 -18.76 -13.20 -4.54
CA VAL A 51 -19.09 -14.27 -3.58
C VAL A 51 -20.58 -14.62 -3.63
N GLU A 52 -21.47 -13.62 -3.70
CA GLU A 52 -22.90 -13.82 -3.87
C GLU A 52 -23.22 -14.51 -5.20
N GLY A 53 -22.45 -14.22 -6.26
CA GLY A 53 -22.47 -14.91 -7.54
C GLY A 53 -21.86 -16.32 -7.54
N GLY A 54 -21.34 -16.80 -6.41
CA GLY A 54 -20.78 -18.13 -6.24
C GLY A 54 -19.26 -18.23 -6.46
N ALA A 55 -18.53 -17.11 -6.45
CA ALA A 55 -17.08 -17.12 -6.53
C ALA A 55 -16.43 -17.86 -5.34
N TYR A 56 -15.36 -18.58 -5.64
CA TYR A 56 -14.50 -19.20 -4.64
C TYR A 56 -13.31 -18.28 -4.37
N ILE A 57 -13.23 -17.73 -3.16
CA ILE A 57 -12.10 -16.93 -2.72
C ILE A 57 -11.19 -17.78 -1.83
N PHE A 58 -9.92 -17.89 -2.23
CA PHE A 58 -8.84 -18.46 -1.42
C PHE A 58 -7.94 -17.32 -0.94
N CYS A 59 -7.84 -17.13 0.37
CA CYS A 59 -7.00 -16.08 0.98
C CYS A 59 -5.71 -16.68 1.56
N LEU A 60 -4.60 -16.08 1.18
CA LEU A 60 -3.26 -16.32 1.73
C LEU A 60 -2.81 -15.00 2.33
N SER A 61 -2.73 -14.87 3.67
CA SER A 61 -2.45 -13.57 4.30
C SER A 61 -1.61 -13.71 5.58
N SER A 62 -0.87 -12.68 5.95
CA SER A 62 -0.14 -12.57 7.22
C SER A 62 -1.06 -12.23 8.39
N ARG A 63 -2.24 -11.66 8.13
CA ARG A 63 -3.21 -11.27 9.17
C ARG A 63 -4.64 -11.55 8.70
N TYR A 64 -5.58 -11.56 9.63
CA TYR A 64 -6.98 -11.74 9.30
C TYR A 64 -7.54 -10.43 8.74
N GLU A 65 -7.55 -10.33 7.42
CA GLU A 65 -8.04 -9.22 6.62
C GLU A 65 -9.55 -9.32 6.34
N THR A 66 -10.18 -8.24 5.89
CA THR A 66 -11.62 -8.20 5.55
C THR A 66 -11.96 -9.24 4.50
N LEU A 67 -11.07 -9.48 3.52
CA LEU A 67 -11.26 -10.54 2.53
C LEU A 67 -11.26 -11.94 3.15
N CYS A 68 -10.48 -12.17 4.22
CA CYS A 68 -10.48 -13.46 4.92
C CYS A 68 -11.86 -13.79 5.50
N ALA A 69 -12.66 -12.78 5.87
CA ALA A 69 -14.01 -12.97 6.38
C ALA A 69 -15.02 -13.42 5.31
N LYS A 70 -14.75 -13.13 4.03
CA LYS A 70 -15.57 -13.57 2.89
C LYS A 70 -14.99 -14.79 2.17
N ALA A 71 -13.77 -15.20 2.52
CA ALA A 71 -13.07 -16.30 1.89
C ALA A 71 -13.72 -17.66 2.20
N ARG A 72 -13.75 -18.54 1.18
CA ARG A 72 -14.15 -19.95 1.34
C ARG A 72 -13.07 -20.73 2.07
N GLU A 73 -11.82 -20.42 1.75
CA GLU A 73 -10.66 -20.96 2.44
C GLU A 73 -9.66 -19.84 2.72
N ARG A 74 -9.02 -19.91 3.88
CA ARG A 74 -8.01 -18.95 4.32
C ARG A 74 -6.82 -19.69 4.93
N LEU A 75 -5.63 -19.16 4.71
CA LEU A 75 -4.39 -19.64 5.27
C LEU A 75 -3.62 -18.44 5.82
N LEU A 76 -3.48 -18.37 7.14
CA LEU A 76 -2.67 -17.36 7.81
C LEU A 76 -1.24 -17.85 7.93
N VAL A 77 -0.31 -17.23 7.21
CA VAL A 77 1.11 -17.61 7.17
C VAL A 77 2.00 -16.37 7.02
N LYS A 78 3.22 -16.47 7.54
CA LYS A 78 4.26 -15.43 7.36
C LYS A 78 4.67 -15.28 5.88
N PRO A 79 5.18 -14.10 5.47
CA PRO A 79 5.34 -13.74 4.06
C PRO A 79 6.33 -14.60 3.28
N ASP A 80 7.37 -15.15 3.90
CA ASP A 80 8.30 -16.06 3.23
C ASP A 80 7.61 -17.39 2.82
N ILE A 81 6.71 -17.89 3.66
CA ILE A 81 5.87 -19.06 3.37
C ILE A 81 4.84 -18.72 2.29
N MET A 82 4.29 -17.50 2.29
CA MET A 82 3.41 -17.05 1.19
C MET A 82 4.12 -17.09 -0.16
N MET A 83 5.34 -16.57 -0.24
CA MET A 83 6.13 -16.61 -1.48
C MET A 83 6.45 -18.05 -1.90
N GLN A 84 6.74 -18.95 -0.95
CA GLN A 84 6.97 -20.38 -1.24
C GLN A 84 5.71 -21.08 -1.75
N PHE A 85 4.54 -20.75 -1.21
CA PHE A 85 3.26 -21.26 -1.68
C PHE A 85 3.03 -20.87 -3.16
N LEU A 86 3.20 -19.59 -3.48
CA LEU A 86 3.07 -19.08 -4.85
C LEU A 86 4.09 -19.70 -5.81
N GLN A 87 5.34 -19.87 -5.37
CA GLN A 87 6.37 -20.57 -6.14
C GLN A 87 5.96 -22.02 -6.45
N SER A 88 5.34 -22.70 -5.50
CA SER A 88 4.88 -24.09 -5.66
C SER A 88 3.76 -24.24 -6.69
N LEU A 89 2.93 -23.20 -6.90
CA LEU A 89 1.92 -23.20 -7.98
C LEU A 89 2.56 -23.26 -9.38
N LEU A 90 3.75 -22.68 -9.52
CA LEU A 90 4.52 -22.67 -10.77
C LEU A 90 5.33 -23.96 -10.97
N SER A 91 5.65 -24.69 -9.91
CA SER A 91 6.36 -25.97 -10.00
C SER A 91 5.55 -27.03 -10.77
N PRO A 92 6.20 -27.91 -11.57
CA PRO A 92 5.54 -29.08 -12.14
C PRO A 92 5.30 -30.19 -11.11
N GLU A 93 6.03 -30.19 -9.99
CA GLU A 93 5.92 -31.21 -8.94
C GLU A 93 4.58 -31.13 -8.19
N LYS A 94 4.18 -32.25 -7.58
CA LYS A 94 3.01 -32.30 -6.72
C LYS A 94 3.33 -31.57 -5.41
N GLY A 95 2.58 -30.51 -5.12
CA GLY A 95 2.63 -29.81 -3.84
C GLY A 95 1.77 -30.47 -2.77
N ASP A 96 1.56 -29.75 -1.68
CA ASP A 96 0.54 -30.11 -0.69
C ASP A 96 -0.88 -30.03 -1.27
N GLU A 97 -1.87 -30.53 -0.53
CA GLU A 97 -3.27 -30.59 -0.99
C GLU A 97 -3.83 -29.21 -1.37
N LYS A 98 -3.44 -28.15 -0.65
CA LYS A 98 -3.92 -26.78 -0.87
C LYS A 98 -3.29 -26.17 -2.12
N VAL A 99 -1.98 -26.32 -2.29
CA VAL A 99 -1.24 -25.92 -3.48
C VAL A 99 -1.85 -26.60 -4.71
N GLU A 100 -2.10 -27.90 -4.64
CA GLU A 100 -2.71 -28.65 -5.75
C GLU A 100 -4.14 -28.21 -6.04
N PHE A 101 -4.94 -27.89 -5.02
CA PHE A 101 -6.27 -27.33 -5.18
C PHE A 101 -6.24 -25.98 -5.90
N VAL A 102 -5.41 -25.04 -5.44
CA VAL A 102 -5.28 -23.70 -6.05
C VAL A 102 -4.76 -23.83 -7.49
N LYS A 103 -3.72 -24.63 -7.72
CA LYS A 103 -3.16 -24.90 -9.05
C LYS A 103 -4.19 -25.44 -10.03
N LYS A 104 -5.01 -26.41 -9.61
CA LYS A 104 -6.12 -26.94 -10.42
C LYS A 104 -7.19 -25.88 -10.68
N SER A 105 -7.52 -25.07 -9.68
CA SER A 105 -8.53 -24.01 -9.79
C SER A 105 -8.10 -22.95 -10.80
N LEU A 106 -6.84 -22.48 -10.73
CA LEU A 106 -6.26 -21.55 -11.70
C LEU A 106 -6.27 -22.11 -13.14
N PHE A 107 -6.03 -23.41 -13.30
CA PHE A 107 -6.03 -24.06 -14.61
C PHE A 107 -7.43 -24.27 -15.19
N LEU A 108 -8.39 -24.71 -14.37
CA LEU A 108 -9.75 -25.06 -14.82
C LEU A 108 -10.65 -23.82 -14.98
N MET A 109 -10.47 -22.80 -14.13
CA MET A 109 -11.26 -21.58 -14.15
C MET A 109 -10.51 -20.48 -14.91
N ARG A 110 -10.56 -20.55 -16.25
CA ARG A 110 -10.00 -19.50 -17.11
C ARG A 110 -10.54 -18.12 -16.71
N GLY A 111 -9.66 -17.13 -16.65
CA GLY A 111 -10.01 -15.79 -16.17
C GLY A 111 -10.07 -15.68 -14.64
N SER A 112 -9.41 -16.58 -13.91
CA SER A 112 -9.17 -16.43 -12.47
C SER A 112 -8.45 -15.11 -12.17
N LEU A 113 -8.69 -14.53 -10.99
CA LEU A 113 -8.07 -13.27 -10.56
C LEU A 113 -7.09 -13.52 -9.40
N VAL A 114 -5.90 -12.94 -9.49
CA VAL A 114 -4.94 -12.87 -8.39
C VAL A 114 -4.93 -11.44 -7.86
N LEU A 115 -5.41 -11.24 -6.64
CA LEU A 115 -5.30 -9.97 -5.92
C LEU A 115 -4.03 -9.98 -5.09
N VAL A 116 -3.27 -8.89 -5.13
CA VAL A 116 -2.00 -8.76 -4.42
C VAL A 116 -1.99 -7.44 -3.65
N GLY A 117 -1.73 -7.45 -2.34
CA GLY A 117 -1.55 -6.20 -1.60
C GLY A 117 -0.34 -5.41 -2.08
N ALA A 118 -0.52 -4.11 -2.29
CA ALA A 118 0.54 -3.21 -2.72
C ALA A 118 1.67 -3.12 -1.68
N HIS A 119 1.38 -3.33 -0.39
CA HIS A 119 2.38 -3.35 0.68
C HIS A 119 3.44 -4.45 0.50
N LEU A 120 3.11 -5.56 -0.17
CA LEU A 120 4.09 -6.58 -0.53
C LEU A 120 5.14 -6.07 -1.53
N LEU A 121 4.84 -5.02 -2.30
CA LEU A 121 5.81 -4.36 -3.18
C LEU A 121 6.74 -3.40 -2.41
N ASN A 122 6.29 -2.87 -1.27
CA ASN A 122 7.12 -2.13 -0.32
C ASN A 122 7.74 -3.10 0.70
N SER A 123 8.43 -4.13 0.19
CA SER A 123 9.03 -5.15 1.04
C SER A 123 10.22 -5.81 0.35
N PRO A 124 11.04 -6.58 1.09
CA PRO A 124 12.11 -7.38 0.48
C PRO A 124 11.63 -8.43 -0.52
N PHE A 125 10.32 -8.71 -0.58
CA PHE A 125 9.73 -9.70 -1.46
C PHE A 125 9.36 -9.16 -2.85
N ARG A 126 9.47 -7.84 -3.08
CA ARG A 126 9.05 -7.17 -4.33
C ARG A 126 9.46 -7.92 -5.60
N LYS A 127 10.75 -8.16 -5.80
CA LYS A 127 11.24 -8.82 -7.03
C LYS A 127 10.69 -10.25 -7.17
N VAL A 128 10.67 -11.01 -6.08
CA VAL A 128 10.15 -12.38 -6.06
C VAL A 128 8.65 -12.40 -6.40
N LEU A 129 7.87 -11.51 -5.77
CA LEU A 129 6.44 -11.39 -6.01
C LEU A 129 6.14 -11.08 -7.48
N LEU A 130 6.84 -10.11 -8.06
CA LEU A 130 6.66 -9.73 -9.47
C LEU A 130 7.03 -10.89 -10.42
N ASN A 131 8.13 -11.60 -10.16
CA ASN A 131 8.49 -12.83 -10.89
C ASN A 131 7.38 -13.88 -10.85
N LEU A 132 6.83 -14.13 -9.65
CA LEU A 132 5.81 -15.14 -9.43
C LEU A 132 4.50 -14.75 -10.12
N LEU A 133 4.09 -13.49 -10.02
CA LEU A 133 2.88 -12.98 -10.66
C LEU A 133 2.99 -13.03 -12.20
N SER A 134 4.15 -12.63 -12.74
CA SER A 134 4.45 -12.75 -14.19
C SER A 134 4.41 -14.22 -14.64
N GLY A 135 4.99 -15.12 -13.85
CA GLY A 135 4.93 -16.57 -14.09
C GLY A 135 3.51 -17.12 -14.05
N LEU A 136 2.68 -16.69 -13.10
CA LEU A 136 1.27 -17.11 -13.00
C LEU A 136 0.47 -16.62 -14.20
N ARG A 137 0.66 -15.37 -14.63
CA ARG A 137 0.05 -14.80 -15.84
C ARG A 137 0.43 -15.60 -17.08
N ARG A 138 1.72 -15.87 -17.29
CA ARG A 138 2.22 -16.64 -18.46
C ARG A 138 1.75 -18.09 -18.45
N LYS A 139 1.72 -18.76 -17.29
CA LYS A 139 1.39 -20.20 -17.18
C LYS A 139 -0.11 -20.48 -17.22
N PHE A 140 -0.91 -19.65 -16.56
CA PHE A 140 -2.34 -19.90 -16.35
C PHE A 140 -3.26 -18.88 -17.03
N GLY A 141 -2.73 -17.77 -17.56
CA GLY A 141 -3.54 -16.71 -18.15
C GLY A 141 -4.43 -15.99 -17.12
N VAL A 142 -4.02 -15.97 -15.85
CA VAL A 142 -4.77 -15.29 -14.77
C VAL A 142 -4.84 -13.80 -15.01
N HIS A 143 -5.92 -13.16 -14.58
CA HIS A 143 -5.92 -11.72 -14.35
C HIS A 143 -5.22 -11.43 -13.02
N TYR A 144 -4.65 -10.24 -12.91
CA TYR A 144 -4.10 -9.72 -11.66
C TYR A 144 -4.56 -8.30 -11.40
N SER A 145 -4.53 -7.91 -10.12
CA SER A 145 -4.75 -6.55 -9.65
C SER A 145 -3.99 -6.29 -8.35
N PHE A 146 -3.30 -5.16 -8.27
CA PHE A 146 -2.74 -4.68 -7.01
C PHE A 146 -3.81 -3.92 -6.21
N VAL A 147 -3.95 -4.26 -4.94
CA VAL A 147 -4.91 -3.67 -4.00
C VAL A 147 -4.14 -2.74 -3.06
N GLY A 148 -4.62 -1.50 -2.89
CA GLY A 148 -3.86 -0.41 -2.27
C GLY A 148 -3.16 0.50 -3.28
N ASP A 149 -2.41 1.48 -2.77
CA ASP A 149 -1.80 2.53 -3.59
C ASP A 149 -0.53 2.04 -4.30
N VAL A 150 -0.41 2.37 -5.59
CA VAL A 150 0.78 2.14 -6.43
C VAL A 150 1.01 3.39 -7.29
N MET A 151 2.25 3.60 -7.76
CA MET A 151 2.59 4.74 -8.61
C MET A 151 3.04 4.27 -10.01
N PRO A 152 2.18 4.33 -11.05
CA PRO A 152 2.51 3.92 -12.41
C PRO A 152 3.26 5.00 -13.20
N PHE A 153 3.38 6.19 -12.60
CA PHE A 153 3.97 7.37 -13.22
C PHE A 153 5.44 7.53 -12.81
N PRO A 154 6.24 8.30 -13.59
CA PRO A 154 7.64 8.55 -13.29
C PRO A 154 7.80 9.16 -11.90
N ALA A 155 8.33 8.36 -10.98
CA ALA A 155 8.66 8.75 -9.62
C ALA A 155 9.74 7.80 -9.10
N LYS A 156 10.40 8.21 -8.03
CA LYS A 156 11.40 7.44 -7.32
C LYS A 156 10.83 6.92 -6.00
N SER A 157 11.40 5.81 -5.53
CA SER A 157 10.97 5.21 -4.27
C SER A 157 11.41 6.03 -3.06
N LEU A 158 10.68 5.94 -1.96
CA LEU A 158 11.11 6.52 -0.70
C LEU A 158 12.44 5.93 -0.18
N GLU A 159 12.76 4.67 -0.51
CA GLU A 159 14.07 4.07 -0.23
C GLU A 159 15.21 4.89 -0.86
N GLU A 160 15.10 5.24 -2.14
CA GLU A 160 16.10 6.07 -2.84
C GLU A 160 16.20 7.48 -2.22
N PHE A 161 15.07 8.07 -1.79
CA PHE A 161 15.08 9.35 -1.09
C PHE A 161 15.94 9.29 0.18
N PHE A 162 15.80 8.22 0.97
CA PHE A 162 16.56 8.05 2.21
C PHE A 162 18.05 7.86 1.98
N GLU A 163 18.43 7.11 0.94
CA GLU A 163 19.85 6.92 0.57
C GLU A 163 20.51 8.23 0.15
N ARG A 164 19.73 9.15 -0.42
CA ARG A 164 20.17 10.45 -0.94
C ARG A 164 19.79 11.62 -0.05
N PHE A 165 19.30 11.37 1.16
CA PHE A 165 18.67 12.39 2.02
C PHE A 165 19.57 13.61 2.24
N GLU A 166 20.86 13.40 2.44
CA GLU A 166 21.86 14.46 2.68
C GLU A 166 22.14 15.32 1.43
N GLU A 167 21.83 14.85 0.23
CA GLU A 167 22.07 15.59 -1.04
C GLU A 167 21.13 16.80 -1.19
N PHE A 168 19.98 16.78 -0.51
CA PHE A 168 18.93 17.79 -0.70
C PHE A 168 19.02 18.89 0.36
N GLU A 169 19.22 20.14 -0.08
CA GLU A 169 19.17 21.32 0.80
C GLU A 169 17.74 21.82 1.02
N ASN A 170 16.88 21.68 0.00
CA ASN A 170 15.50 22.14 0.01
C ASN A 170 14.56 20.96 -0.23
N LEU A 171 13.50 20.85 0.58
CA LEU A 171 12.50 19.80 0.47
C LEU A 171 11.12 20.41 0.26
N LEU A 172 10.39 19.88 -0.72
CA LEU A 172 8.96 20.15 -0.90
C LEU A 172 8.19 18.88 -0.56
N VAL A 173 7.32 18.94 0.45
CA VAL A 173 6.65 17.75 0.99
C VAL A 173 5.13 17.90 0.92
N ILE A 174 4.46 16.94 0.31
CA ILE A 174 3.00 16.89 0.23
C ILE A 174 2.52 15.70 1.06
N GLY A 175 1.73 15.96 2.10
CA GLY A 175 1.25 14.92 3.03
C GLY A 175 2.27 14.51 4.10
N ASN A 176 1.96 13.44 4.84
CA ASN A 176 2.65 13.10 6.09
C ASN A 176 3.88 12.18 5.91
N LEU A 177 4.81 12.55 5.02
CA LEU A 177 5.95 11.68 4.69
C LEU A 177 7.02 11.60 5.77
N PHE A 178 7.07 12.55 6.71
CA PHE A 178 8.10 12.53 7.75
C PHE A 178 7.89 11.46 8.82
N ARG A 179 6.74 10.79 8.84
CA ARG A 179 6.50 9.59 9.67
C ARG A 179 7.50 8.45 9.40
N TYR A 180 8.07 8.40 8.20
CA TYR A 180 9.07 7.41 7.81
C TYR A 180 10.50 7.83 8.18
N LEU A 181 10.74 9.09 8.55
CA LEU A 181 12.08 9.56 8.92
C LEU A 181 12.52 8.93 10.24
N LYS A 182 13.79 8.54 10.32
CA LYS A 182 14.44 8.11 11.56
C LYS A 182 14.86 9.32 12.38
N GLU A 183 15.24 9.07 13.63
CA GLU A 183 15.70 10.12 14.54
C GLU A 183 16.92 10.89 13.98
N GLU A 184 17.87 10.21 13.33
CA GLU A 184 18.98 10.89 12.66
C GLU A 184 18.53 11.81 11.52
N HIS A 185 17.53 11.40 10.74
CA HIS A 185 17.01 12.19 9.62
C HIS A 185 16.25 13.41 10.13
N LEU A 186 15.44 13.27 11.18
CA LEU A 186 14.73 14.40 11.82
C LEU A 186 15.71 15.45 12.33
N LYS A 187 16.82 15.04 12.97
CA LYS A 187 17.87 15.96 13.41
C LYS A 187 18.55 16.67 12.25
N ALA A 188 18.72 15.99 11.12
CA ALA A 188 19.32 16.56 9.92
C ALA A 188 18.38 17.55 9.18
N LEU A 189 17.05 17.47 9.38
CA LEU A 189 16.10 18.45 8.82
C LEU A 189 16.40 19.88 9.27
N HIS A 190 16.96 20.10 10.47
CA HIS A 190 17.35 21.44 10.94
C HIS A 190 18.39 22.15 10.06
N LYS A 191 19.04 21.42 9.14
CA LYS A 191 20.01 21.96 8.17
C LYS A 191 19.41 22.13 6.77
N LYS A 192 18.13 21.81 6.59
CA LYS A 192 17.40 21.87 5.32
C LYS A 192 16.34 22.95 5.40
N PHE A 193 15.88 23.43 4.24
CA PHE A 193 14.70 24.29 4.14
C PHE A 193 13.51 23.47 3.65
N VAL A 194 12.51 23.32 4.51
CA VAL A 194 11.37 22.43 4.27
C VAL A 194 10.11 23.25 4.04
N VAL A 195 9.53 23.10 2.86
CA VAL A 195 8.20 23.60 2.52
C VAL A 195 7.23 22.43 2.51
N SER A 196 6.09 22.56 3.18
CA SER A 196 5.09 21.49 3.18
C SER A 196 3.65 21.95 2.92
N PHE A 197 2.87 21.03 2.36
CA PHE A 197 1.43 21.16 2.15
C PHE A 197 0.70 20.15 3.03
N GLN A 198 -0.04 20.65 4.02
CA GLN A 198 -0.64 19.81 5.04
C GLN A 198 -2.10 20.15 5.29
N VAL A 199 -2.91 19.12 5.52
CA VAL A 199 -4.29 19.27 6.02
C VAL A 199 -4.29 19.47 7.52
N PHE A 200 -3.38 18.79 8.22
CA PHE A 200 -3.30 18.75 9.67
C PHE A 200 -1.87 19.07 10.15
N PRO A 201 -1.70 19.58 11.38
CA PRO A 201 -0.39 19.86 11.95
C PRO A 201 0.33 18.57 12.41
N ASN A 202 0.56 17.63 11.49
CA ASN A 202 1.24 16.35 11.70
C ASN A 202 2.76 16.52 11.89
N ILE A 203 3.50 15.42 12.09
CA ILE A 203 4.96 15.49 12.19
C ILE A 203 5.61 16.24 11.01
N THR A 204 5.11 16.07 9.79
CA THR A 204 5.68 16.79 8.63
C THR A 204 5.53 18.30 8.78
N ALA A 205 4.35 18.76 9.21
CA ALA A 205 4.10 20.17 9.52
C ALA A 205 5.05 20.71 10.61
N ASN A 206 5.27 19.94 11.67
CA ASN A 206 6.06 20.38 12.83
C ASN A 206 7.56 20.49 12.54
N TYR A 207 8.06 19.79 11.52
CA TYR A 207 9.44 19.89 11.05
C TYR A 207 9.57 20.68 9.73
N SER A 208 8.57 21.52 9.40
CA SER A 208 8.61 22.41 8.24
C SER A 208 8.98 23.85 8.61
N ASP A 209 9.74 24.53 7.74
CA ASP A 209 10.04 25.96 7.86
C ASP A 209 8.90 26.83 7.31
N LEU A 210 8.24 26.35 6.25
CA LEU A 210 7.07 26.99 5.64
C LEU A 210 5.96 25.97 5.44
N LEU A 211 4.76 26.33 5.89
CA LEU A 211 3.59 25.48 5.81
C LEU A 211 2.47 26.17 5.03
N PHE A 212 1.99 25.49 4.00
CA PHE A 212 0.75 25.81 3.31
C PHE A 212 -0.38 24.91 3.81
N ALA A 213 -1.48 25.53 4.25
CA ALA A 213 -2.72 24.81 4.50
C ALA A 213 -3.24 24.25 3.16
N MET A 214 -3.32 22.92 3.06
CA MET A 214 -3.65 22.24 1.81
C MET A 214 -5.16 22.12 1.62
N LYS A 215 -5.63 22.36 0.39
CA LYS A 215 -7.00 22.05 -0.03
C LYS A 215 -7.30 20.56 0.12
N LEU A 216 -8.42 20.24 0.75
CA LEU A 216 -9.00 18.90 0.76
C LEU A 216 -9.52 18.50 -0.63
N PHE A 217 -9.80 17.21 -0.80
CA PHE A 217 -10.24 16.66 -2.08
C PHE A 217 -11.52 17.32 -2.64
N HIS A 218 -12.44 17.77 -1.79
CA HIS A 218 -13.66 18.45 -2.22
C HIS A 218 -13.46 19.93 -2.58
N GLU A 219 -12.30 20.50 -2.24
CA GLU A 219 -11.98 21.93 -2.42
C GLU A 219 -11.14 22.21 -3.67
N ARG A 220 -10.74 21.16 -4.39
CA ARG A 220 -9.88 21.23 -5.57
C ARG A 220 -10.39 20.32 -6.68
N GLU A 221 -10.06 20.69 -7.91
CA GLU A 221 -10.14 19.78 -9.05
C GLU A 221 -8.84 18.98 -9.14
N PHE A 222 -8.93 17.70 -9.46
CA PHE A 222 -7.74 16.87 -9.68
C PHE A 222 -8.09 15.58 -10.43
N VAL A 223 -7.09 15.00 -11.08
CA VAL A 223 -7.16 13.63 -11.60
C VAL A 223 -6.60 12.70 -10.54
N ASN A 224 -7.45 11.78 -10.09
CA ASN A 224 -7.11 10.80 -9.08
C ASN A 224 -6.66 9.49 -9.74
N TYR A 225 -5.52 8.97 -9.32
CA TYR A 225 -5.06 7.61 -9.64
C TYR A 225 -5.16 6.66 -8.43
N ARG A 226 -5.64 7.12 -7.28
CA ARG A 226 -5.59 6.35 -6.03
C ARG A 226 -6.21 4.97 -6.23
N HIS A 227 -5.55 3.95 -5.66
CA HIS A 227 -5.85 2.52 -5.77
C HIS A 227 -5.42 1.90 -7.11
N GLY A 228 -4.46 0.95 -7.06
CA GLY A 228 -3.70 0.35 -8.18
C GLY A 228 -4.47 -0.46 -9.22
N PHE A 229 -5.62 0.04 -9.63
CA PHE A 229 -6.57 -0.59 -10.52
C PHE A 229 -6.42 -0.17 -11.98
N GLY A 230 -5.40 0.62 -12.31
CA GLY A 230 -5.07 0.96 -13.69
C GLY A 230 -6.05 1.92 -14.37
N TYR A 231 -6.85 2.67 -13.61
CA TYR A 231 -7.73 3.71 -14.13
C TYR A 231 -7.55 5.04 -13.39
N LEU A 232 -7.92 6.12 -14.06
CA LEU A 232 -7.94 7.47 -13.54
C LEU A 232 -9.38 7.93 -13.34
N VAL A 233 -9.61 8.77 -12.33
CA VAL A 233 -10.90 9.39 -12.06
C VAL A 233 -10.74 10.89 -12.02
N TYR A 234 -11.55 11.61 -12.78
CA TYR A 234 -11.65 13.05 -12.66
C TYR A 234 -12.51 13.42 -11.46
N SER A 235 -11.95 14.21 -10.54
CA SER A 235 -12.63 14.68 -9.33
C SER A 235 -12.85 16.20 -9.44
N PRO A 236 -14.08 16.66 -9.72
CA PRO A 236 -14.37 18.09 -9.78
C PRO A 236 -14.44 18.69 -8.37
N ARG A 237 -14.10 19.99 -8.28
CA ARG A 237 -14.29 20.76 -7.05
C ARG A 237 -15.79 20.88 -6.71
N THR A 238 -16.16 20.60 -5.47
CA THR A 238 -17.54 20.71 -4.99
C THR A 238 -17.73 21.81 -3.95
N LEU A 239 -16.66 22.26 -3.30
CA LEU A 239 -16.67 23.34 -2.31
C LEU A 239 -15.60 24.38 -2.62
N GLN A 240 -15.86 25.63 -2.27
CA GLN A 240 -14.90 26.72 -2.39
C GLN A 240 -14.49 27.18 -0.99
N GLN A 241 -13.18 27.20 -0.75
CA GLN A 241 -12.59 27.62 0.51
C GLN A 241 -11.43 28.58 0.22
N GLU A 242 -11.38 29.67 0.98
CA GLU A 242 -10.29 30.66 0.94
C GLU A 242 -9.24 30.36 2.01
N GLY A 243 -8.01 30.84 1.80
CA GLY A 243 -6.89 30.63 2.74
C GLY A 243 -6.28 29.22 2.72
N VAL A 244 -6.68 28.38 1.77
CA VAL A 244 -6.13 27.03 1.53
C VAL A 244 -5.66 26.89 0.08
N TYR A 245 -4.65 26.07 -0.13
CA TYR A 245 -3.89 26.02 -1.37
C TYR A 245 -3.85 24.62 -1.98
N ALA A 246 -3.99 24.52 -3.30
CA ALA A 246 -3.65 23.29 -4.00
C ALA A 246 -2.13 23.31 -4.26
N PRO A 247 -1.41 22.18 -4.06
CA PRO A 247 0.04 22.17 -4.28
C PRO A 247 0.40 22.60 -5.70
N TYR A 248 -0.28 22.05 -6.72
CA TYR A 248 0.01 22.37 -8.12
C TYR A 248 -0.14 23.88 -8.41
N SER A 249 -1.20 24.53 -7.93
CA SER A 249 -1.41 25.97 -8.22
C SER A 249 -0.31 26.85 -7.63
N VAL A 250 0.18 26.51 -6.42
CA VAL A 250 1.28 27.26 -5.80
C VAL A 250 2.58 27.06 -6.57
N LEU A 251 2.84 25.84 -7.06
CA LEU A 251 4.04 25.55 -7.83
C LEU A 251 4.01 26.20 -9.21
N GLU A 252 2.86 26.19 -9.90
CA GLU A 252 2.68 26.89 -11.17
C GLU A 252 2.96 28.40 -11.04
N ASP A 253 2.45 29.02 -9.97
CA ASP A 253 2.69 30.44 -9.68
C ASP A 253 4.18 30.72 -9.37
N ILE A 254 4.83 29.89 -8.55
CA ILE A 254 6.23 30.08 -8.15
C ILE A 254 7.20 29.88 -9.32
N PHE A 255 6.97 28.86 -10.15
CA PHE A 255 7.85 28.51 -11.25
C PHE A 255 7.45 29.17 -12.57
N GLU A 256 6.41 30.00 -12.57
CA GLU A 256 5.84 30.64 -13.77
C GLU A 256 5.63 29.64 -14.91
N THR A 257 5.26 28.41 -14.56
CA THR A 257 5.19 27.27 -15.48
C THR A 257 3.75 26.77 -15.54
N GLY A 258 3.16 26.76 -16.73
CA GLY A 258 1.86 26.12 -16.92
C GLY A 258 2.05 24.60 -17.02
N VAL A 259 1.44 23.84 -16.13
CA VAL A 259 1.40 22.38 -16.23
C VAL A 259 0.18 21.98 -17.04
N SER A 260 0.36 21.18 -18.08
CA SER A 260 -0.75 20.63 -18.87
C SER A 260 -0.92 19.15 -18.57
N PRO A 261 -1.92 18.77 -17.74
CA PRO A 261 -2.28 17.37 -17.54
C PRO A 261 -2.57 16.64 -18.85
N GLU A 262 -3.06 17.35 -19.87
CA GLU A 262 -3.38 16.79 -21.17
C GLU A 262 -2.18 16.16 -21.87
N ASN A 263 -1.03 16.85 -21.89
CA ASN A 263 0.17 16.33 -22.54
C ASN A 263 0.71 15.11 -21.79
N PHE A 264 0.76 15.20 -20.46
CA PHE A 264 1.23 14.10 -19.60
C PHE A 264 0.36 12.85 -19.76
N LEU A 265 -0.96 12.99 -19.66
CA LEU A 265 -1.89 11.86 -19.73
C LEU A 265 -1.97 11.22 -21.12
N ARG A 266 -1.70 11.99 -22.18
CA ARG A 266 -1.67 11.48 -23.55
C ARG A 266 -0.61 10.40 -23.76
N GLU A 267 0.53 10.50 -23.07
CA GLU A 267 1.61 9.48 -23.11
C GLU A 267 1.12 8.13 -22.56
N TYR A 268 0.15 8.14 -21.66
CA TYR A 268 -0.48 6.94 -21.08
C TYR A 268 -1.78 6.57 -21.79
N GLY A 269 -2.02 7.12 -22.98
CA GLY A 269 -3.16 6.80 -23.84
C GLY A 269 -4.50 7.33 -23.33
N VAL A 270 -4.49 8.33 -22.46
CA VAL A 270 -5.68 8.95 -21.85
C VAL A 270 -5.97 10.29 -22.51
N ASP A 271 -7.20 10.45 -22.99
CA ASP A 271 -7.72 11.73 -23.48
C ASP A 271 -8.30 12.52 -22.30
N TYR A 272 -7.69 13.66 -21.98
CA TYR A 272 -8.07 14.48 -20.83
C TYR A 272 -9.49 15.06 -20.93
N GLN A 273 -9.92 15.48 -22.13
CA GLN A 273 -11.27 16.02 -22.33
C GLN A 273 -12.32 14.91 -22.16
N LYS A 274 -12.02 13.73 -22.69
CA LYS A 274 -12.87 12.55 -22.50
C LYS A 274 -12.94 12.14 -21.03
N LEU A 275 -11.80 12.12 -20.32
CA LEU A 275 -11.75 11.84 -18.88
C LEU A 275 -12.61 12.83 -18.08
N MET A 276 -12.56 14.12 -18.38
CA MET A 276 -13.41 15.12 -17.70
C MET A 276 -14.91 14.92 -18.00
N ALA A 277 -15.25 14.48 -19.22
CA ALA A 277 -16.64 14.28 -19.64
C ALA A 277 -17.25 12.96 -19.11
N GLU A 278 -16.47 11.88 -19.12
CA GLU A 278 -16.92 10.53 -18.72
C GLU A 278 -16.64 10.23 -17.24
N GLY A 279 -15.76 10.99 -16.60
CA GLY A 279 -15.40 10.85 -15.19
C GLY A 279 -14.28 9.83 -14.93
N GLU A 280 -14.07 8.86 -15.82
CA GLU A 280 -13.05 7.82 -15.67
C GLU A 280 -12.35 7.47 -16.99
N ALA A 281 -11.10 7.00 -16.91
CA ALA A 281 -10.34 6.51 -18.07
C ALA A 281 -9.32 5.44 -17.67
N ALA A 282 -9.24 4.35 -18.44
CA ALA A 282 -8.22 3.32 -18.25
C ALA A 282 -6.85 3.80 -18.78
N LEU A 283 -5.78 3.47 -18.04
CA LEU A 283 -4.41 3.64 -18.51
C LEU A 283 -4.11 2.68 -19.66
N LYS A 284 -3.12 3.03 -20.50
CA LYS A 284 -2.52 2.10 -21.47
C LYS A 284 -1.04 1.93 -21.17
N MET A 285 -0.69 0.75 -20.69
CA MET A 285 0.66 0.35 -20.31
C MET A 285 0.86 -1.14 -20.63
N GLU A 286 2.11 -1.59 -20.69
CA GLU A 286 2.38 -3.01 -20.87
C GLU A 286 1.99 -3.83 -19.62
N GLU A 287 1.62 -5.10 -19.80
CA GLU A 287 1.32 -6.00 -18.68
C GLU A 287 2.61 -6.51 -18.01
N ILE A 288 2.54 -6.94 -16.74
CA ILE A 288 3.67 -7.55 -16.02
C ILE A 288 4.29 -8.78 -16.72
N SER A 289 3.55 -9.40 -17.65
CA SER A 289 4.01 -10.55 -18.42
C SER A 289 5.05 -10.18 -19.48
N THR A 290 5.19 -8.91 -19.87
CA THR A 290 6.19 -8.44 -20.84
C THR A 290 7.49 -8.01 -20.16
N ILE A 291 7.45 -7.71 -18.87
CA ILE A 291 8.62 -7.25 -18.12
C ILE A 291 9.55 -8.41 -17.77
N GLU A 292 10.84 -8.19 -17.97
CA GLU A 292 11.89 -9.06 -17.45
C GLU A 292 12.17 -8.72 -15.99
N THR A 293 11.90 -9.68 -15.12
CA THR A 293 12.15 -9.55 -13.70
C THR A 293 13.29 -10.50 -13.31
N GLU A 294 14.30 -9.98 -12.62
CA GLU A 294 15.42 -10.79 -12.15
C GLU A 294 14.98 -11.69 -10.99
N GLY A 295 15.37 -12.96 -11.04
CA GLY A 295 15.16 -13.90 -9.95
C GLY A 295 15.90 -13.46 -8.68
N GLN A 296 15.16 -13.27 -7.59
CA GLN A 296 15.73 -13.06 -6.26
C GLN A 296 15.38 -14.25 -5.36
N GLN A 297 16.25 -14.55 -4.39
CA GLN A 297 15.93 -15.56 -3.38
C GLN A 297 14.87 -15.04 -2.39
N ILE A 298 13.99 -15.93 -1.94
CA ILE A 298 13.02 -15.62 -0.89
C ILE A 298 13.78 -15.37 0.41
N GLN A 299 13.68 -14.16 0.95
CA GLN A 299 14.21 -13.85 2.27
C GLN A 299 13.45 -14.67 3.32
N LYS A 300 14.18 -15.43 4.13
CA LYS A 300 13.61 -16.23 5.23
C LYS A 300 13.77 -15.50 6.55
N GLY A 301 12.83 -15.73 7.46
CA GLY A 301 12.86 -15.18 8.82
C GLY A 301 11.99 -16.00 9.78
N ASP A 302 12.41 -16.09 11.03
CA ASP A 302 11.65 -16.79 12.07
C ASP A 302 10.48 -15.95 12.60
N VAL A 303 10.70 -14.64 12.67
CA VAL A 303 9.70 -13.64 13.03
C VAL A 303 9.81 -12.45 12.08
N PHE A 304 8.66 -12.06 11.52
CA PHE A 304 8.50 -10.86 10.72
C PHE A 304 7.72 -9.81 11.50
N LEU A 305 8.23 -8.58 11.49
CA LEU A 305 7.45 -7.41 11.83
C LEU A 305 6.71 -6.94 10.58
N TYR A 306 5.41 -6.79 10.71
CA TYR A 306 4.50 -6.30 9.67
C TYR A 306 3.91 -4.97 10.15
N THR A 307 4.05 -3.92 9.36
CA THR A 307 3.43 -2.62 9.62
C THR A 307 2.64 -2.17 8.40
N ASP A 308 1.37 -1.88 8.60
CA ASP A 308 0.49 -1.30 7.58
C ASP A 308 -0.73 -0.65 8.23
N SER A 309 -1.57 -0.02 7.42
CA SER A 309 -2.84 0.51 7.87
C SER A 309 -3.77 -0.59 8.40
N THR A 310 -4.54 -0.25 9.44
CA THR A 310 -5.70 -1.04 9.85
C THR A 310 -6.92 -0.61 9.05
N LEU A 311 -8.11 -0.65 9.66
CA LEU A 311 -9.30 -0.03 9.10
C LEU A 311 -9.24 1.50 9.17
N VAL A 312 -8.40 2.04 10.05
CA VAL A 312 -8.21 3.48 10.23
C VAL A 312 -6.91 3.88 9.54
N GLU A 313 -7.01 4.65 8.45
CA GLU A 313 -5.86 5.25 7.75
C GLU A 313 -5.32 6.48 8.51
N ASP A 314 -4.16 7.03 8.12
CA ASP A 314 -3.54 8.22 8.74
C ASP A 314 -4.55 9.33 9.10
N MET A 315 -5.27 9.84 8.11
CA MET A 315 -6.27 10.91 8.32
C MET A 315 -7.42 10.49 9.24
N GLY A 316 -7.68 9.19 9.40
CA GLY A 316 -8.70 8.65 10.29
C GLY A 316 -8.37 8.86 11.77
N HIS A 317 -7.11 8.85 12.17
CA HIS A 317 -6.71 9.14 13.55
C HIS A 317 -6.81 10.63 13.91
N TRP A 318 -6.94 11.50 12.90
CA TRP A 318 -7.21 12.94 13.09
C TRP A 318 -8.70 13.27 13.26
N ASN A 319 -9.59 12.29 13.10
CA ASN A 319 -11.03 12.44 13.26
C ASN A 319 -11.53 11.61 14.45
N PRO A 320 -12.22 12.21 15.43
CA PRO A 320 -12.64 11.51 16.64
C PRO A 320 -13.54 10.30 16.38
N TRP A 321 -14.34 10.29 15.31
CA TRP A 321 -15.25 9.16 15.03
C TRP A 321 -14.52 7.90 14.58
N THR A 322 -13.50 8.06 13.75
CA THR A 322 -12.68 6.95 13.25
C THR A 322 -11.58 6.60 14.25
N HIS A 323 -11.04 7.58 14.98
CA HIS A 323 -10.09 7.34 16.08
C HIS A 323 -10.67 6.42 17.16
N GLU A 324 -11.94 6.59 17.54
CA GLU A 324 -12.55 5.71 18.55
C GLU A 324 -12.66 4.24 18.09
N MET A 325 -12.54 3.93 16.78
CA MET A 325 -12.50 2.56 16.28
C MET A 325 -11.16 1.87 16.57
N GLU A 326 -10.06 2.62 16.57
CA GLU A 326 -8.72 2.14 16.92
C GLU A 326 -7.95 3.27 17.63
N ARG A 327 -8.01 3.27 18.96
CA ARG A 327 -7.50 4.39 19.77
C ARG A 327 -6.02 4.29 20.12
N LEU A 328 -5.56 3.09 20.43
CA LEU A 328 -4.22 2.86 20.99
C LEU A 328 -3.40 2.04 20.01
N GLN A 329 -2.18 2.49 19.72
CA GLN A 329 -1.22 1.70 18.97
C GLN A 329 -0.74 0.52 19.82
N ARG A 330 -0.96 -0.69 19.31
CA ARG A 330 -0.62 -1.96 19.99
C ARG A 330 0.14 -2.88 19.06
N ALA A 331 0.89 -3.80 19.65
CA ALA A 331 1.52 -4.90 18.92
C ALA A 331 0.63 -6.14 18.99
N TYR A 332 0.19 -6.62 17.83
CA TYR A 332 -0.66 -7.80 17.70
C TYR A 332 0.17 -9.01 17.32
N VAL A 333 0.00 -10.13 18.02
CA VAL A 333 0.83 -11.33 17.81
C VAL A 333 0.05 -12.61 18.06
N ASN A 334 0.39 -13.67 17.35
CA ASN A 334 -0.18 -14.99 17.62
C ASN A 334 0.20 -15.51 19.03
N PRO A 335 -0.72 -16.13 19.80
CA PRO A 335 -0.41 -16.69 21.13
C PRO A 335 0.77 -17.67 21.15
N HIS A 336 0.92 -18.51 20.12
CA HIS A 336 2.06 -19.43 20.01
C HIS A 336 3.38 -18.68 19.81
N THR A 337 3.34 -17.61 19.02
CA THR A 337 4.52 -16.76 18.77
C THR A 337 4.87 -15.97 20.03
N ALA A 338 3.91 -15.38 20.72
CA ALA A 338 4.12 -14.70 22.01
C ALA A 338 4.75 -15.61 23.06
N LYS A 339 4.21 -16.83 23.20
CA LYS A 339 4.74 -17.85 24.12
C LYS A 339 6.18 -18.25 23.76
N ARG A 340 6.47 -18.42 22.46
CA ARG A 340 7.81 -18.76 21.95
C ARG A 340 8.81 -17.64 22.23
N LEU A 341 8.38 -16.38 22.09
CA LEU A 341 9.19 -15.19 22.36
C LEU A 341 9.27 -14.83 23.86
N GLY A 342 8.46 -15.46 24.72
CA GLY A 342 8.44 -15.17 26.15
C GLY A 342 7.82 -13.83 26.53
N VAL A 343 7.07 -13.19 25.62
CA VAL A 343 6.41 -11.89 25.84
C VAL A 343 4.98 -12.09 26.37
N ARG A 344 4.50 -11.13 27.19
CA ARG A 344 3.18 -11.22 27.86
C ARG A 344 2.37 -9.94 27.74
N GLU A 345 2.84 -8.86 28.37
CA GLU A 345 2.09 -7.60 28.46
C GLU A 345 2.61 -6.55 27.49
N ASN A 346 3.93 -6.55 27.24
CA ASN A 346 4.58 -5.60 26.34
C ASN A 346 5.62 -6.31 25.48
N ILE A 347 5.94 -5.69 24.35
CA ILE A 347 7.06 -6.07 23.48
C ILE A 347 7.86 -4.81 23.12
N GLU A 348 9.18 -4.91 23.19
CA GLU A 348 10.08 -3.84 22.77
C GLU A 348 10.55 -4.08 21.33
N ILE A 349 10.35 -3.10 20.46
CA ILE A 349 10.72 -3.12 19.06
C ILE A 349 11.46 -1.82 18.76
N GLY A 350 12.72 -1.91 18.34
CA GLY A 350 13.51 -0.73 17.99
C GLY A 350 13.67 0.30 19.11
N GLY A 351 13.59 -0.12 20.38
CA GLY A 351 13.63 0.76 21.56
C GLY A 351 12.29 1.36 21.96
N VAL A 352 11.20 1.02 21.27
CA VAL A 352 9.82 1.42 21.59
C VAL A 352 9.07 0.25 22.22
N SER A 353 8.40 0.51 23.34
CA SER A 353 7.58 -0.50 24.03
C SER A 353 6.12 -0.38 23.62
N PHE A 354 5.56 -1.46 23.07
CA PHE A 354 4.15 -1.56 22.70
C PHE A 354 3.39 -2.48 23.66
N GLU A 355 2.17 -2.08 24.04
CA GLU A 355 1.22 -2.99 24.69
C GLU A 355 0.94 -4.16 23.74
N LEU A 356 1.05 -5.38 24.28
CA LEU A 356 0.89 -6.62 23.52
C LEU A 356 -0.56 -7.09 23.55
N LEU A 357 -1.12 -7.37 22.37
CA LEU A 357 -2.42 -8.02 22.22
C LEU A 357 -2.24 -9.36 21.50
N THR A 358 -2.45 -10.46 22.21
CA THR A 358 -2.37 -11.79 21.61
C THR A 358 -3.67 -12.14 20.88
N THR A 359 -3.58 -12.55 19.61
CA THR A 359 -4.75 -12.90 18.78
C THR A 359 -4.41 -13.96 17.73
N GLU A 360 -5.34 -14.87 17.46
CA GLU A 360 -5.22 -15.85 16.36
C GLU A 360 -5.42 -15.22 14.97
N ASN A 361 -5.81 -13.93 14.93
CA ASN A 361 -5.97 -13.15 13.71
C ASN A 361 -4.63 -12.67 13.12
N VAL A 362 -3.49 -13.06 13.69
CA VAL A 362 -2.15 -12.80 13.13
C VAL A 362 -1.48 -14.16 12.94
N ALA A 363 -0.79 -14.33 11.81
CA ALA A 363 -0.09 -15.56 11.49
C ALA A 363 1.03 -15.86 12.51
N GLU A 364 1.32 -17.15 12.70
CA GLU A 364 2.49 -17.54 13.48
C GLU A 364 3.78 -17.03 12.84
N GLY A 365 4.69 -16.49 13.66
CA GLY A 365 5.91 -15.83 13.19
C GLY A 365 5.69 -14.43 12.63
N VAL A 366 4.53 -13.80 12.88
CA VAL A 366 4.28 -12.39 12.53
C VAL A 366 3.93 -11.59 13.79
N ILE A 367 4.48 -10.39 13.89
CA ILE A 367 4.05 -9.34 14.82
C ILE A 367 3.53 -8.19 13.95
N PHE A 368 2.29 -7.77 14.18
CA PHE A 368 1.67 -6.66 13.45
C PHE A 368 1.62 -5.41 14.33
N VAL A 369 2.07 -4.26 13.81
CA VAL A 369 1.95 -2.95 14.46
C VAL A 369 1.39 -1.94 13.45
N PRO A 370 0.26 -1.25 13.73
CA PRO A 370 -0.30 -0.23 12.83
C PRO A 370 0.70 0.87 12.48
N SER A 371 0.79 1.25 11.20
CA SER A 371 1.75 2.28 10.74
C SER A 371 1.25 3.72 10.82
N GLU A 372 -0.03 3.92 11.14
CA GLU A 372 -0.71 5.21 10.97
C GLU A 372 -0.61 6.15 12.17
N TYR A 373 0.15 5.77 13.20
CA TYR A 373 0.33 6.58 14.42
C TYR A 373 1.59 7.44 14.35
N GLU A 374 1.56 8.59 15.03
CA GLU A 374 2.69 9.49 15.20
C GLU A 374 2.55 10.40 16.42
N GLU A 375 3.64 11.07 16.79
CA GLU A 375 3.78 11.75 18.08
C GLU A 375 2.95 13.04 18.19
N PHE A 376 2.56 13.66 17.05
CA PHE A 376 1.80 14.91 17.00
C PHE A 376 0.29 14.72 16.77
N GLN A 377 -0.19 13.48 16.76
CA GLN A 377 -1.62 13.22 16.67
C GLN A 377 -2.41 13.85 17.83
N PRO A 378 -3.63 14.34 17.56
CA PRO A 378 -4.41 15.10 18.54
C PRO A 378 -5.00 14.21 19.65
N PHE A 379 -5.14 12.92 19.40
CA PHE A 379 -5.75 11.95 20.30
C PHE A 379 -4.85 10.73 20.42
N ASP A 380 -4.59 10.29 21.66
CA ASP A 380 -3.84 9.07 21.98
C ASP A 380 -2.59 8.85 21.07
N PRO A 381 -1.63 9.79 21.06
CA PRO A 381 -0.50 9.75 20.13
C PRO A 381 0.32 8.48 20.30
N GLY A 382 0.82 7.96 19.18
CA GLY A 382 1.66 6.77 19.15
C GLY A 382 3.06 7.06 18.62
N HIS A 383 3.67 6.03 18.05
CA HIS A 383 5.02 6.05 17.53
C HIS A 383 4.99 5.88 16.02
N ARG A 384 5.66 6.81 15.33
CA ARG A 384 5.84 6.73 13.88
C ARG A 384 6.69 5.51 13.50
N VAL A 385 6.45 4.94 12.33
CA VAL A 385 7.23 3.80 11.81
C VAL A 385 8.74 4.06 11.75
N GLY A 386 9.14 5.32 11.50
CA GLY A 386 10.53 5.73 11.54
C GLY A 386 11.21 5.62 12.90
N ALA A 387 10.47 5.47 13.99
CA ALA A 387 11.01 5.42 15.35
C ALA A 387 11.46 4.03 15.75
N PHE A 388 10.84 2.98 15.17
CA PHE A 388 11.06 1.59 15.59
C PHE A 388 11.45 0.63 14.47
N LEU A 389 11.32 1.00 13.19
CA LEU A 389 11.76 0.19 12.06
C LEU A 389 13.20 0.52 11.62
N LYS A 390 13.97 -0.50 11.23
CA LYS A 390 15.29 -0.29 10.61
C LYS A 390 15.13 0.18 9.16
N ARG A 391 14.09 -0.25 8.47
CA ARG A 391 13.72 0.20 7.12
C ARG A 391 12.26 0.70 7.12
N PRO A 392 12.01 1.96 7.53
CA PRO A 392 10.64 2.46 7.73
C PRO A 392 9.76 2.49 6.48
N PHE A 393 10.39 2.49 5.30
CA PHE A 393 9.73 2.43 4.00
C PHE A 393 9.33 0.99 3.59
N TYR A 394 9.78 -0.03 4.32
CA TYR A 394 9.31 -1.40 4.15
C TYR A 394 8.18 -1.71 5.12
N ARG A 395 7.18 -2.43 4.61
CA ARG A 395 6.04 -2.93 5.38
C ARG A 395 6.35 -4.23 6.10
N TYR A 396 7.39 -4.93 5.66
CA TYR A 396 7.89 -6.15 6.30
C TYR A 396 9.37 -6.04 6.65
N GLU A 397 9.72 -6.38 7.88
CA GLU A 397 11.11 -6.49 8.35
C GLU A 397 11.32 -7.81 9.10
N VAL A 398 12.47 -8.45 8.91
CA VAL A 398 12.87 -9.62 9.71
C VAL A 398 13.40 -9.11 11.05
N LEU A 399 12.77 -9.55 12.15
CA LEU A 399 13.31 -9.29 13.48
C LEU A 399 14.51 -10.22 13.75
N PRO A 400 15.60 -9.69 14.33
CA PRO A 400 16.83 -10.44 14.59
C PRO A 400 16.70 -11.48 15.70
#